data_AF-A0A349EA60-F1
#
_entry.id   AF-A0A349EA60-F1
#
_cell.length_a   1.000
_cell.length_b   1.000
_cell.length_c   1.000
_cell.angle_alpha   90.00
_cell.angle_beta   90.00
_cell.angle_gamma   90.00
#
_symmetry.space_group_name_H-M   'P 1'
#
loop_
_entity.id
_entity.type
_entity.pdbx_description
1 polymer ?
#
loop_
_entity_poly.entity_id
_entity_poly.type
_entity_poly.pdbx_seq_one_letter_code
_entity_poly.pdbx_strand_id
1 'polypeptide(L)'
;PRCKKSLRRIQGKMGPFWGCTGFPDCRTSFNDVDGVPSEDIDEHYRCPLCTRRLIKADKTKGDYWFCSGYSKGCKVTLPDHEGVPEAAYQCQQCSQLLVKRSGKNGVFWGCSCYPSCSASYNDDNNRPEF
;
A
#
# COMPACT_ATOMS: atom_id res chain seq x y z
N PRO A 1 -20.11 -13.79 5.59
CA PRO A 1 -19.84 -13.50 7.02
C PRO A 1 -20.42 -14.60 7.94
N ARG A 2 -19.81 -14.84 9.12
CA ARG A 2 -20.28 -15.85 10.09
C ARG A 2 -21.73 -15.63 10.55
N CYS A 3 -22.20 -14.38 10.54
CA CYS A 3 -23.57 -13.96 10.91
C CYS A 3 -24.66 -14.41 9.91
N LYS A 4 -24.31 -14.86 8.69
CA LYS A 4 -25.22 -15.09 7.54
C LYS A 4 -26.10 -13.88 7.12
N LYS A 5 -26.05 -12.76 7.83
CA LYS A 5 -26.68 -11.49 7.42
C LYS A 5 -25.94 -10.89 6.22
N SER A 6 -26.66 -10.06 5.47
CA SER A 6 -26.14 -9.37 4.28
C SER A 6 -24.98 -8.42 4.62
N LEU A 7 -24.20 -8.06 3.60
CA LEU A 7 -23.20 -7.02 3.69
C LEU A 7 -23.75 -5.71 3.13
N ARG A 8 -23.30 -4.58 3.66
CA ARG A 8 -23.54 -3.26 3.09
C ARG A 8 -22.20 -2.58 2.76
N ARG A 9 -22.15 -1.85 1.65
CA ARG A 9 -21.02 -0.99 1.29
C ARG A 9 -21.04 0.27 2.18
N ILE A 10 -19.92 0.60 2.80
CA ILE A 10 -19.77 1.71 3.75
C ILE A 10 -18.59 2.56 3.29
N GLN A 11 -18.80 3.88 3.17
CA GLN A 11 -17.70 4.80 2.89
C GLN A 11 -16.88 5.02 4.16
N GLY A 12 -15.71 4.42 4.23
CA GLY A 12 -14.75 4.60 5.32
C GLY A 12 -13.74 5.71 5.03
N LYS A 13 -12.98 6.09 6.06
CA LYS A 13 -11.84 7.02 5.94
C LYS A 13 -10.70 6.50 5.05
N MET A 14 -10.62 5.18 4.86
CA MET A 14 -9.61 4.48 4.06
C MET A 14 -10.17 4.02 2.71
N GLY A 15 -11.35 4.49 2.32
CA GLY A 15 -12.07 4.00 1.14
C GLY A 15 -13.33 3.20 1.48
N PRO A 16 -14.11 2.81 0.47
CA PRO A 16 -15.28 1.96 0.65
C PRO A 16 -14.87 0.57 1.17
N PHE A 17 -15.72 -0.02 2.00
CA PHE A 17 -15.56 -1.39 2.48
C PHE A 17 -16.94 -2.03 2.71
N TRP A 18 -17.00 -3.35 2.82
CA TRP A 18 -18.24 -4.07 3.05
C TRP A 18 -18.35 -4.52 4.51
N GLY A 19 -19.42 -4.15 5.23
CA GLY A 19 -19.65 -4.56 6.62
C GLY A 19 -20.91 -5.41 6.81
N CYS A 20 -20.91 -6.38 7.74
CA CYS A 20 -22.13 -7.13 8.12
C CYS A 20 -23.19 -6.14 8.62
N THR A 21 -24.41 -6.24 8.09
CA THR A 21 -25.57 -5.43 8.52
C THR A 21 -25.98 -5.73 9.97
N GLY A 22 -25.50 -6.83 10.55
CA GLY A 22 -25.67 -7.18 11.95
C GLY A 22 -24.73 -6.49 12.92
N PHE A 23 -24.04 -5.41 12.53
CA PHE A 23 -23.27 -4.59 13.48
C PHE A 23 -24.23 -3.94 14.51
N PRO A 24 -23.90 -3.91 15.82
CA PRO A 24 -22.61 -4.23 16.43
C PRO A 24 -22.35 -5.70 16.79
N ASP A 25 -23.36 -6.57 16.75
CA ASP A 25 -23.28 -8.00 17.14
C ASP A 25 -22.37 -8.83 16.22
N CYS A 26 -22.25 -8.43 14.95
CA CYS A 26 -21.29 -8.99 14.02
C CYS A 26 -20.43 -7.88 13.40
N ARG A 27 -19.13 -7.91 13.71
CA ARG A 27 -18.12 -6.94 13.24
C ARG A 27 -17.31 -7.43 12.04
N THR A 28 -17.79 -8.45 11.32
CA THR A 28 -17.13 -8.91 10.11
C THR A 28 -17.18 -7.83 9.04
N SER A 29 -16.03 -7.52 8.45
CA SER A 29 -15.87 -6.62 7.30
C SER A 29 -15.03 -7.27 6.22
N PHE A 30 -15.25 -6.88 4.97
CA PHE A 30 -14.55 -7.30 3.76
C PHE A 30 -14.07 -6.05 3.02
N ASN A 31 -13.04 -6.20 2.18
CA ASN A 31 -12.56 -5.12 1.33
C ASN A 31 -13.55 -4.90 0.18
N ASP A 32 -13.59 -3.69 -0.36
CA ASP A 32 -14.33 -3.38 -1.59
C ASP A 32 -13.35 -3.47 -2.77
N VAL A 33 -13.53 -4.46 -3.64
CA VAL A 33 -12.79 -4.59 -4.89
C VAL A 33 -13.79 -4.32 -6.01
N ASP A 34 -13.69 -3.15 -6.65
CA ASP A 34 -14.61 -2.70 -7.71
C ASP A 34 -16.11 -2.82 -7.35
N GLY A 35 -16.46 -2.51 -6.10
CA GLY A 35 -17.84 -2.62 -5.63
C GLY A 35 -18.28 -4.06 -5.28
N VAL A 36 -17.35 -4.99 -5.13
CA VAL A 36 -17.60 -6.37 -4.70
C VAL A 36 -16.90 -6.65 -3.37
N PRO A 37 -17.57 -7.30 -2.39
CA PRO A 37 -16.91 -7.72 -1.16
C PRO A 37 -15.89 -8.83 -1.45
N SER A 38 -14.62 -8.57 -1.15
CA SER A 38 -13.56 -9.59 -1.24
C SER A 38 -12.87 -9.85 0.11
N GLU A 39 -12.51 -11.12 0.32
CA GLU A 39 -11.59 -11.55 1.38
C GLU A 39 -10.12 -11.31 0.99
N ASP A 40 -9.85 -11.12 -0.29
CA ASP A 40 -8.52 -10.77 -0.78
C ASP A 40 -8.10 -9.44 -0.15
N ILE A 41 -6.90 -9.44 0.40
CA ILE A 41 -6.34 -8.22 0.95
C ILE A 41 -5.76 -7.43 -0.21
N ASP A 42 -6.37 -6.29 -0.52
CA ASP A 42 -5.85 -5.39 -1.53
C ASP A 42 -4.39 -5.03 -1.20
N GLU A 43 -3.48 -5.51 -2.06
CA GLU A 43 -2.05 -5.45 -1.87
C GLU A 43 -1.53 -4.01 -1.86
N HIS A 44 -2.23 -3.08 -2.50
CA HIS A 44 -1.87 -1.66 -2.51
C HIS A 44 -1.83 -1.11 -1.08
N TYR A 45 -2.74 -1.53 -0.22
CA TYR A 45 -2.80 -1.05 1.17
C TYR A 45 -1.87 -1.82 2.13
N ARG A 46 -1.03 -2.73 1.62
CA ARG A 46 -0.01 -3.42 2.40
C ARG A 46 1.35 -2.76 2.24
N CYS A 47 2.09 -2.72 3.33
CA CYS A 47 3.45 -2.23 3.32
C CYS A 47 4.33 -3.21 2.52
N PRO A 48 5.03 -2.75 1.47
CA PRO A 48 5.88 -3.61 0.64
C PRO A 48 7.03 -4.26 1.42
N LEU A 49 7.50 -3.66 2.52
CA LEU A 49 8.62 -4.23 3.30
C LEU A 49 8.22 -5.24 4.36
N CYS A 50 7.05 -5.08 4.99
CA CYS A 50 6.68 -5.87 6.17
C CYS A 50 5.24 -6.37 6.17
N THR A 51 4.54 -6.19 5.06
CA THR A 51 3.16 -6.64 4.76
C THR A 51 2.06 -6.14 5.70
N ARG A 52 2.40 -5.40 6.76
CA ARG A 52 1.46 -4.70 7.64
C ARG A 52 0.68 -3.64 6.86
N ARG A 53 -0.54 -3.33 7.31
CA ARG A 53 -1.35 -2.28 6.67
C ARG A 53 -0.64 -0.93 6.64
N LEU A 54 -0.83 -0.22 5.55
CA LEU A 54 -0.56 1.21 5.43
C LEU A 54 -1.73 2.00 6.05
N ILE A 55 -1.42 3.19 6.56
CA ILE A 55 -2.38 4.10 7.18
C ILE A 55 -2.24 5.43 6.45
N LYS A 56 -3.36 5.97 5.95
CA LYS A 56 -3.41 7.31 5.37
C LYS A 56 -3.10 8.35 6.44
N ALA A 57 -2.17 9.25 6.15
CA ALA A 57 -1.85 10.37 7.01
C ALA A 57 -3.00 11.38 7.07
N ASP A 58 -3.07 12.12 8.18
CA ASP A 58 -4.00 13.24 8.29
C ASP A 58 -3.66 14.30 7.24
N LYS A 59 -4.68 14.92 6.64
CA LYS A 59 -4.51 15.96 5.59
C LYS A 59 -3.59 17.11 6.01
N THR A 60 -3.50 17.41 7.31
CA THR A 60 -2.62 18.46 7.84
C THR A 60 -1.13 18.13 7.77
N LYS A 61 -0.78 16.84 7.67
CA LYS A 61 0.60 16.35 7.63
C LYS A 61 1.09 16.09 6.20
N GLY A 62 0.18 16.16 5.21
CA GLY A 62 0.43 15.85 3.80
C GLY A 62 -0.35 14.61 3.33
N ASP A 63 -0.46 14.47 2.01
CA ASP A 63 -1.19 13.38 1.36
C ASP A 63 -0.26 12.19 1.08
N TYR A 64 -0.11 11.32 2.09
CA TYR A 64 0.69 10.11 2.00
C TYR A 64 0.13 8.99 2.89
N TRP A 65 0.62 7.78 2.65
CA TRP A 65 0.37 6.58 3.43
C TRP A 65 1.64 6.17 4.15
N PHE A 66 1.52 5.67 5.38
CA PHE A 66 2.67 5.18 6.15
C PHE A 66 2.39 3.82 6.78
N CYS A 67 3.45 3.03 6.98
CA CYS A 67 3.31 1.72 7.61
C CYS A 67 2.74 1.84 9.03
N SER A 68 1.74 1.02 9.38
CA SER A 68 1.25 0.91 10.76
C SER A 68 2.33 0.51 11.77
N GLY A 69 3.43 -0.08 11.30
CA GLY A 69 4.64 -0.39 12.07
C GLY A 69 5.68 0.72 12.11
N TYR A 70 5.35 1.97 11.74
CA TYR A 70 6.32 3.08 11.66
C TYR A 70 7.07 3.36 12.97
N SER A 71 6.38 3.27 14.10
CA SER A 71 7.00 3.40 15.43
C SER A 71 7.86 2.19 15.82
N LYS A 72 7.64 1.04 15.19
CA LYS A 72 8.37 -0.23 15.44
C LYS A 72 9.56 -0.44 14.50
N GLY A 73 9.97 0.60 13.75
CA GLY A 73 11.15 0.59 12.90
C GLY A 73 10.88 0.55 11.39
N CYS A 74 9.66 0.26 10.94
CA CYS A 74 9.36 0.22 9.49
C CYS A 74 9.02 1.63 8.95
N LYS A 75 10.01 2.33 8.40
CA LYS A 75 9.86 3.74 7.98
C LYS A 75 9.26 3.95 6.58
N VAL A 76 8.51 2.98 6.06
CA VAL A 76 7.87 3.11 4.74
C VAL A 76 6.79 4.18 4.77
N THR A 77 6.91 5.09 3.82
CA THR A 77 5.93 6.13 3.46
C THR A 77 5.76 6.14 1.95
N LEU A 78 4.52 6.16 1.46
CA LEU A 78 4.18 6.15 0.04
C LEU A 78 3.26 7.34 -0.26
N PRO A 79 3.45 8.07 -1.36
CA PRO A 79 2.52 9.12 -1.77
C PRO A 79 1.06 8.61 -1.88
N ASP A 80 0.09 9.48 -1.62
CA ASP A 80 -1.32 9.20 -1.91
C ASP A 80 -1.63 9.65 -3.34
N HIS A 81 -2.19 8.75 -4.13
CA HIS A 81 -2.76 9.02 -5.44
C HIS A 81 -4.26 8.71 -5.38
N GLU A 82 -5.09 9.75 -5.27
CA GLU A 82 -6.56 9.64 -5.23
C GLU A 82 -7.10 8.70 -4.13
N GLY A 83 -6.48 8.67 -2.96
CA GLY A 83 -6.89 7.75 -1.89
C GLY A 83 -6.30 6.34 -1.98
N VAL A 84 -5.36 6.12 -2.89
CA VAL A 84 -4.62 4.86 -3.04
C VAL A 84 -3.12 5.14 -2.84
N PRO A 85 -2.39 4.36 -2.04
CA PRO A 85 -0.94 4.48 -1.94
C PRO A 85 -0.28 4.18 -3.29
N GLU A 86 0.70 5.01 -3.68
CA GLU A 86 1.50 4.78 -4.87
C GLU A 86 2.27 3.46 -4.78
N ALA A 87 2.41 2.77 -5.91
CA ALA A 87 3.11 1.49 -5.98
C ALA A 87 4.59 1.65 -5.57
N ALA A 88 5.07 0.70 -4.76
CA ALA A 88 6.46 0.64 -4.37
C ALA A 88 6.99 -0.78 -4.44
N TYR A 89 8.25 -0.90 -4.84
CA TYR A 89 8.86 -2.16 -5.23
C TYR A 89 10.07 -2.47 -4.35
N GLN A 90 10.28 -3.74 -4.04
CA GLN A 90 11.45 -4.19 -3.29
C GLN A 90 12.62 -4.47 -4.23
N CYS A 91 13.82 -4.13 -3.79
CA CYS A 91 15.07 -4.51 -4.43
C CYS A 91 15.29 -6.02 -4.27
N GLN A 92 15.56 -6.75 -5.37
CA GLN A 92 15.80 -8.20 -5.31
C GLN A 92 17.13 -8.57 -4.65
N GLN A 93 18.05 -7.62 -4.48
CA GLN A 93 19.36 -7.87 -3.87
C GLN A 93 19.39 -7.67 -2.34
N CYS A 94 18.61 -6.73 -1.80
CA CYS A 94 18.66 -6.39 -0.36
C CYS A 94 17.29 -6.20 0.30
N SER A 95 16.20 -6.41 -0.46
CA SER A 95 14.81 -6.31 -0.01
C SER A 95 14.38 -4.93 0.50
N GLN A 96 15.23 -3.90 0.37
CA GLN A 96 14.89 -2.51 0.65
C GLN A 96 14.13 -1.89 -0.53
N LEU A 97 13.45 -0.77 -0.32
CA LEU A 97 12.65 -0.17 -1.38
C LEU A 97 13.49 0.36 -2.53
N LEU A 98 12.95 0.25 -3.72
CA LEU A 98 13.42 0.95 -4.90
C LEU A 98 12.85 2.37 -4.92
N VAL A 99 13.66 3.30 -5.38
CA VAL A 99 13.30 4.69 -5.58
C VAL A 99 13.52 5.04 -7.05
N LYS A 100 12.56 5.75 -7.62
CA LYS A 100 12.67 6.27 -8.99
C LYS A 100 13.71 7.39 -9.01
N ARG A 101 14.69 7.29 -9.90
CA ARG A 101 15.80 8.23 -10.08
C ARG A 101 15.93 8.58 -11.57
N SER A 102 16.44 9.75 -11.86
CA SER A 102 16.72 10.19 -13.23
C SER A 102 18.23 10.20 -13.47
N GLY A 103 18.67 9.55 -14.52
CA GLY A 103 20.07 9.51 -14.96
C GLY A 103 20.23 9.97 -16.40
N LYS A 104 21.45 9.84 -16.93
CA LYS A 104 21.78 10.23 -18.32
C LYS A 104 20.99 9.45 -19.37
N ASN A 105 20.63 8.21 -19.06
CA ASN A 105 19.92 7.29 -19.97
C ASN A 105 18.39 7.28 -19.72
N GLY A 106 17.88 8.22 -18.94
CA GLY A 106 16.46 8.30 -18.58
C GLY A 106 16.18 7.90 -17.13
N VAL A 107 14.92 7.60 -16.86
CA VAL A 107 14.41 7.24 -15.53
C VAL A 107 14.71 5.76 -15.25
N PHE A 108 15.13 5.46 -14.04
CA PHE A 108 15.42 4.10 -13.58
C PHE A 108 15.05 3.94 -12.11
N TRP A 109 14.90 2.69 -11.67
CA TRP A 109 14.64 2.33 -10.28
C TRP A 109 15.94 1.94 -9.60
N GLY A 110 16.42 2.77 -8.67
CA GLY A 110 17.63 2.49 -7.89
C GLY A 110 17.30 2.07 -6.46
N CYS A 111 18.15 1.26 -5.83
CA CYS A 111 17.99 0.93 -4.42
C CYS A 111 18.02 2.18 -3.52
N SER A 112 17.12 2.23 -2.54
CA SER A 112 17.10 3.29 -1.51
C SER A 112 18.33 3.26 -0.60
N CYS A 113 18.98 2.10 -0.44
CA CYS A 113 20.20 1.94 0.35
C CYS A 113 21.51 2.22 -0.41
N TYR A 114 21.46 2.82 -1.60
CA TYR A 114 22.67 3.32 -2.26
C TYR A 114 23.43 4.30 -1.33
N PRO A 115 24.77 4.19 -1.16
CA PRO A 115 25.72 3.39 -1.94
C PRO A 115 25.91 1.93 -1.48
N SER A 116 25.38 1.53 -0.33
CA SER A 116 25.55 0.19 0.23
C SER A 116 24.93 -0.91 -0.64
N CYS A 117 23.93 -0.57 -1.44
CA CYS A 117 23.37 -1.43 -2.49
C CYS A 117 23.27 -0.64 -3.80
N SER A 118 23.96 -1.10 -4.83
CA SER A 118 24.03 -0.47 -6.16
C SER A 118 23.05 -1.06 -7.17
N ALA A 119 22.12 -1.91 -6.73
CA ALA A 119 21.08 -2.45 -7.60
C ALA A 119 20.31 -1.32 -8.30
N SER A 120 20.18 -1.45 -9.62
CA SER A 120 19.40 -0.56 -10.47
C SER A 120 18.66 -1.38 -11.51
N TYR A 121 17.43 -0.98 -11.80
CA TYR A 121 16.53 -1.64 -12.73
C TYR A 121 15.98 -0.59 -13.69
N ASN A 122 15.78 -0.94 -14.96
CA ASN A 122 15.19 -0.02 -15.92
C ASN A 122 13.73 0.28 -15.55
N ASP A 123 13.23 1.45 -15.92
CA ASP A 123 11.80 1.76 -15.80
C ASP A 123 11.06 1.26 -17.04
N ASP A 124 10.11 0.35 -16.83
CA ASP A 124 9.09 -0.03 -17.81
C ASP A 124 7.73 0.44 -17.29
N ASN A 125 7.19 1.51 -17.87
CA ASN A 125 5.86 2.05 -17.54
C ASN A 125 5.59 2.25 -16.03
N ASN A 126 6.52 2.91 -15.31
CA ASN A 126 6.47 3.09 -13.85
C ASN A 126 6.62 1.80 -13.03
N ARG A 127 7.26 0.77 -13.59
CA ARG A 127 7.62 -0.47 -12.90
C ARG A 127 9.10 -0.81 -13.14
N PRO A 128 9.80 -1.37 -12.15
CA PRO A 128 11.15 -1.89 -12.37
C PRO A 128 11.13 -3.17 -13.20
N GLU A 129 12.00 -3.24 -14.20
CA GLU A 129 12.35 -4.49 -14.89
C GLU A 129 13.40 -5.24 -14.05
N PHE A 130 12.99 -6.31 -13.36
CA PHE A 130 13.81 -7.06 -12.40
C PHE A 130 14.86 -7.98 -13.02
#